data_AF-A0A2N5DD95-F1
#
_entry.id   AF-A0A2N5DD95-F1
#
_cell.length_a   1.000
_cell.length_b   1.000
_cell.length_c   1.000
_cell.angle_alpha   90.00
_cell.angle_beta   90.00
_cell.angle_gamma   90.00
#
_symmetry.space_group_name_H-M   'P 1'
#
loop_
_entity.id
_entity.type
_entity.pdbx_description
1 polymer ?
#
loop_
_entity_poly.entity_id
_entity_poly.type
_entity_poly.pdbx_seq_one_letter_code
_entity_poly.pdbx_strand_id
1 'polypeptide(L)'
;MAIDAEKRRSILEKVYLEHRSQARHIETLRTGALSTLGVATAGLIAVTKDNHVDQQTAGWAILGLGLFGVLLASKLHEKLRLEMVRSDACLAAMFDDDPPEAVVIFAAVSKKHDESYPVLHRFKMRVLWIGLALAICFAGAFLLIKPG
;
A
#
# COMPACT_ATOMS: atom_id res chain seq x y z
N MET A 1 -15.15 27.44 -26.69
CA MET A 1 -14.31 26.21 -26.78
C MET A 1 -12.95 26.38 -26.11
N ALA A 2 -12.15 27.41 -26.43
CA ALA A 2 -10.80 27.57 -25.83
C ALA A 2 -10.77 27.68 -24.29
N ILE A 3 -11.70 28.42 -23.69
CA ILE A 3 -11.82 28.59 -22.22
C ILE A 3 -12.07 27.24 -21.50
N ASP A 4 -12.75 26.32 -22.17
CA ASP A 4 -13.11 25.02 -21.61
C ASP A 4 -11.93 24.03 -21.66
N ALA A 5 -11.14 24.07 -22.74
CA ALA A 5 -9.90 23.32 -22.85
C ALA A 5 -8.84 23.78 -21.83
N GLU A 6 -8.66 25.10 -21.66
CA GLU A 6 -7.75 25.66 -20.65
C GLU A 6 -8.15 25.26 -19.22
N LYS A 7 -9.46 25.29 -18.92
CA LYS A 7 -10.00 24.82 -17.66
C LYS A 7 -9.73 23.33 -17.44
N ARG A 8 -9.94 22.49 -18.46
CA ARG A 8 -9.61 21.05 -18.39
C ARG A 8 -8.13 20.82 -18.13
N ARG A 9 -7.22 21.55 -18.80
CA ARG A 9 -5.77 21.47 -18.55
C ARG A 9 -5.41 21.83 -17.11
N SER A 10 -5.98 22.90 -16.56
CA SER A 10 -5.76 23.30 -15.17
C SER A 10 -6.25 22.23 -14.18
N ILE A 11 -7.38 21.58 -14.46
CA ILE A 11 -7.87 20.47 -13.64
C ILE A 11 -6.91 19.28 -13.71
N LEU A 12 -6.47 18.89 -14.91
CA LEU A 12 -5.51 17.80 -15.10
C LEU A 12 -4.18 18.06 -14.39
N GLU A 13 -3.70 19.31 -14.39
CA GLU A 13 -2.49 19.70 -13.66
C GLU A 13 -2.64 19.50 -12.15
N LYS A 14 -3.75 19.97 -11.57
CA LYS A 14 -4.02 19.80 -10.13
C LYS A 14 -4.10 18.32 -9.76
N VAL A 15 -4.79 17.53 -10.57
CA VAL A 15 -4.95 16.10 -10.32
C VAL A 15 -3.62 15.34 -10.52
N TYR A 16 -2.80 15.74 -11.50
CA TYR A 16 -1.44 15.23 -11.66
C TYR A 16 -0.59 15.45 -10.40
N LEU A 17 -0.59 16.68 -9.87
CA LEU A 17 0.16 17.02 -8.65
C LEU A 17 -0.34 16.22 -7.44
N GLU A 18 -1.65 16.04 -7.34
CA GLU A 18 -2.26 15.23 -6.28
C GLU A 18 -1.81 13.76 -6.37
N HIS A 19 -1.90 13.13 -7.53
CA HIS A 19 -1.46 11.74 -7.73
C HIS A 19 0.04 11.57 -7.46
N ARG A 20 0.88 12.54 -7.86
CA ARG A 20 2.31 12.54 -7.51
C ARG A 20 2.53 12.63 -6.00
N SER A 21 1.75 13.45 -5.30
CA SER A 21 1.81 13.57 -3.85
C SER A 21 1.41 12.26 -3.17
N GLN A 22 0.29 11.66 -3.61
CA GLN A 22 -0.18 10.37 -3.09
C GLN A 22 0.82 9.25 -3.36
N ALA A 23 1.44 9.20 -4.54
CA ALA A 23 2.49 8.23 -4.87
C ALA A 23 3.69 8.34 -3.91
N ARG A 24 4.18 9.57 -3.65
CA ARG A 24 5.26 9.78 -2.66
C ARG A 24 4.84 9.31 -1.27
N HIS A 25 3.61 9.63 -0.85
CA HIS A 25 3.11 9.20 0.45
C HIS A 25 3.04 7.67 0.57
N ILE A 26 2.58 6.96 -0.48
CA ILE A 26 2.54 5.50 -0.52
C ILE A 26 3.95 4.90 -0.41
N GLU A 27 4.95 5.48 -1.08
CA GLU A 27 6.32 5.00 -0.99
C GLU A 27 6.91 5.22 0.42
N THR A 28 6.63 6.37 1.05
CA THR A 28 6.99 6.59 2.46
C THR A 28 6.34 5.56 3.37
N LEU A 29 5.04 5.28 3.19
CA LEU A 29 4.32 4.26 3.96
C LEU A 29 4.93 2.86 3.76
N ARG A 30 5.35 2.52 2.54
CA ARG A 30 5.96 1.23 2.22
C ARG A 30 7.28 1.05 2.95
N THR A 31 8.16 2.04 2.86
CA THR A 31 9.44 2.01 3.58
C THR A 31 9.23 2.00 5.09
N GLY A 32 8.32 2.84 5.61
CA GLY A 32 7.98 2.87 7.03
C GLY A 32 7.44 1.54 7.55
N ALA A 33 6.51 0.92 6.82
CA ALA A 33 5.93 -0.36 7.22
C ALA A 33 6.98 -1.48 7.25
N LEU A 34 7.85 -1.56 6.24
CA LEU A 34 8.92 -2.57 6.20
C LEU A 34 9.94 -2.36 7.33
N SER A 35 10.32 -1.12 7.62
CA SER A 35 11.19 -0.81 8.75
C SER A 35 10.56 -1.21 10.08
N THR A 36 9.28 -0.90 10.31
CA THR A 36 8.56 -1.28 11.54
C THR A 36 8.48 -2.80 11.69
N LEU A 37 8.18 -3.53 10.61
CA LEU A 37 8.18 -5.00 10.62
C LEU A 37 9.58 -5.57 10.89
N GLY A 38 10.63 -4.95 10.36
CA GLY A 38 12.02 -5.31 10.64
C GLY A 38 12.39 -5.14 12.10
N VAL A 39 12.01 -4.02 12.72
CA VAL A 39 12.22 -3.77 14.16
C VAL A 39 11.44 -4.78 15.01
N ALA A 40 10.18 -5.06 14.68
CA ALA A 40 9.38 -6.06 15.37
C ALA A 40 10.02 -7.46 15.30
N THR A 41 10.53 -7.83 14.13
CA THR A 41 11.24 -9.09 13.92
C THR A 41 12.52 -9.17 14.74
N ALA A 42 13.33 -8.11 14.75
CA ALA A 42 14.54 -8.04 15.57
C ALA A 42 14.23 -8.14 17.07
N GLY A 43 13.16 -7.50 17.54
CA GLY A 43 12.68 -7.60 18.91
C GLY A 43 12.28 -9.03 19.30
N LEU A 44 11.53 -9.73 18.42
CA LEU A 44 11.20 -11.14 18.65
C LEU A 44 12.45 -12.02 18.74
N ILE A 45 13.42 -11.82 17.85
CA ILE A 45 14.69 -12.56 17.88
C ILE A 45 15.45 -12.30 19.19
N ALA A 46 15.50 -11.05 19.66
CA ALA A 46 16.16 -10.72 20.93
C ALA A 46 15.51 -11.46 22.11
N VAL A 47 14.18 -11.43 22.21
CA VAL A 47 13.43 -12.09 23.29
C VAL A 47 13.62 -13.61 23.27
N THR A 48 13.78 -14.24 22.10
CA THR A 48 14.06 -15.69 22.04
C THR A 48 15.43 -16.07 22.56
N LYS A 49 16.43 -15.18 22.44
CA LYS A 49 17.79 -15.46 22.92
C LYS A 49 17.86 -15.49 24.45
N ASP A 50 17.00 -14.72 25.12
CA ASP A 50 16.95 -14.67 26.59
C ASP A 50 16.08 -15.78 27.19
N ASN A 51 15.70 -16.82 26.42
CA ASN A 51 14.85 -17.96 26.83
C ASN A 51 13.46 -17.59 27.38
N HIS A 52 12.98 -16.36 27.18
CA HIS A 52 11.66 -15.92 27.66
C HIS A 52 10.50 -16.46 26.81
N VAL A 53 10.78 -16.88 25.57
CA VAL A 53 9.79 -17.38 24.62
C VAL A 53 10.33 -18.62 23.90
N ASP A 54 9.46 -19.61 23.73
CA ASP A 54 9.74 -20.81 22.96
C ASP A 54 10.13 -20.49 21.50
N GLN A 55 11.25 -21.06 21.05
CA GLN A 55 11.83 -20.79 19.73
C GLN A 55 10.88 -21.17 18.59
N GLN A 56 10.09 -22.23 18.75
CA GLN A 56 9.13 -22.65 17.74
C GLN A 56 8.01 -21.60 17.59
N THR A 57 7.45 -21.13 18.71
CA THR A 57 6.42 -20.08 18.73
C THR A 57 6.92 -18.78 18.07
N ALA A 58 8.14 -18.36 18.39
CA ALA A 58 8.73 -17.17 17.80
C ALA A 58 9.07 -17.35 16.31
N GLY A 59 9.52 -18.54 15.90
CA GLY A 59 9.75 -18.87 14.49
C GLY A 59 8.48 -18.72 13.65
N TRP A 60 7.34 -19.23 14.14
CA TRP A 60 6.05 -19.04 13.48
C TRP A 60 5.62 -17.56 13.43
N ALA A 61 5.86 -16.79 14.48
CA ALA A 61 5.54 -15.37 14.51
C ALA A 61 6.37 -14.58 13.48
N ILE A 62 7.67 -14.87 13.37
CA ILE A 62 8.58 -14.25 12.39
C ILE A 62 8.16 -14.61 10.97
N LEU A 63 7.84 -15.89 10.69
CA LEU A 63 7.32 -16.30 9.38
C LEU A 63 6.03 -15.59 9.03
N GLY A 64 5.09 -15.48 9.99
CA GLY A 64 3.84 -14.75 9.81
C GLY A 64 4.05 -13.27 9.50
N LEU A 65 4.94 -12.59 10.22
CA LEU A 65 5.32 -11.20 9.95
C LEU A 65 5.97 -11.03 8.57
N GLY A 66 6.83 -11.97 8.17
CA GLY A 66 7.46 -11.98 6.85
C GLY A 66 6.44 -12.11 5.73
N LEU A 67 5.52 -13.09 5.83
CA LEU A 67 4.44 -13.28 4.86
C LEU A 67 3.52 -12.05 4.79
N PHE A 68 3.16 -11.50 5.94
CA PHE A 68 2.39 -10.25 6.00
C PHE A 68 3.14 -9.09 5.34
N GLY A 69 4.43 -8.95 5.60
CA GLY A 69 5.28 -7.92 5.01
C GLY A 69 5.34 -8.01 3.48
N VAL A 70 5.47 -9.23 2.93
CA VAL A 70 5.41 -9.46 1.48
C VAL A 70 4.07 -9.00 0.92
N LEU A 71 2.95 -9.45 1.51
CA LEU A 71 1.60 -9.07 1.05
C LEU A 71 1.38 -7.56 1.11
N LEU A 72 1.79 -6.93 2.21
CA LEU A 72 1.67 -5.48 2.41
C LEU A 72 2.51 -4.70 1.39
N ALA A 73 3.76 -5.11 1.18
CA ALA A 73 4.66 -4.49 0.22
C ALA A 73 4.14 -4.62 -1.21
N SER A 74 3.64 -5.80 -1.60
CA SER A 74 3.01 -6.02 -2.91
C SER A 74 1.78 -5.14 -3.09
N LYS A 75 0.92 -5.02 -2.07
CA LYS A 75 -0.28 -4.18 -2.14
C LYS A 75 0.05 -2.68 -2.22
N LEU A 76 1.06 -2.22 -1.48
CA LEU A 76 1.54 -0.84 -1.57
C LEU A 76 2.19 -0.56 -2.93
N HIS A 77 2.94 -1.50 -3.48
CA HIS A 77 3.51 -1.36 -4.82
C HIS A 77 2.44 -1.27 -5.91
N GLU A 78 1.39 -2.10 -5.84
CA GLU A 78 0.23 -2.02 -6.73
C GLU A 78 -0.40 -0.62 -6.68
N LYS A 79 -0.67 -0.10 -5.48
CA LYS A 79 -1.25 1.25 -5.33
C LYS A 79 -0.32 2.34 -5.85
N LEU A 80 0.98 2.23 -5.59
CA LEU A 80 1.97 3.16 -6.10
C LEU A 80 1.95 3.20 -7.64
N ARG A 81 1.96 2.02 -8.28
CA ARG A 81 1.84 1.87 -9.73
C ARG A 81 0.58 2.52 -10.27
N LEU A 82 -0.56 2.31 -9.62
CA LEU A 82 -1.82 2.92 -10.02
C LEU A 82 -1.74 4.46 -10.02
N GLU A 83 -1.25 5.05 -8.93
CA GLU A 83 -1.14 6.51 -8.83
C GLU A 83 -0.11 7.09 -9.81
N MET A 84 1.00 6.38 -10.06
CA MET A 84 1.98 6.76 -11.07
C MET A 84 1.38 6.76 -12.48
N VAL A 85 0.71 5.67 -12.88
CA VAL A 85 0.07 5.56 -14.21
C VAL A 85 -1.02 6.61 -14.39
N ARG A 86 -1.81 6.91 -13.34
CA ARG A 86 -2.78 8.02 -13.37
C ARG A 86 -2.09 9.35 -13.59
N SER A 87 -1.00 9.61 -12.87
CA SER A 87 -0.25 10.87 -13.03
C SER A 87 0.34 11.00 -14.44
N ASP A 88 0.94 9.95 -14.98
CA ASP A 88 1.52 9.97 -16.32
C ASP A 88 0.44 10.14 -17.40
N ALA A 89 -0.74 9.54 -17.21
CA ALA A 89 -1.87 9.70 -18.13
C ALA A 89 -2.46 11.12 -18.10
N CYS A 90 -2.55 11.76 -16.93
CA CYS A 90 -2.92 13.17 -16.82
C CYS A 90 -1.89 14.07 -17.53
N LEU A 91 -0.59 13.82 -17.31
CA LEU A 91 0.47 14.60 -17.93
C LEU A 91 0.43 14.49 -19.46
N ALA A 92 0.23 13.29 -20.00
CA ALA A 92 0.10 13.08 -21.44
C ALA A 92 -1.11 13.86 -22.01
N ALA A 93 -2.27 13.72 -21.36
CA ALA A 93 -3.50 14.38 -21.80
C ALA A 93 -3.46 15.92 -21.72
N MET A 94 -2.60 16.51 -20.88
CA MET A 94 -2.44 17.96 -20.80
C MET A 94 -1.85 18.58 -22.07
N PHE A 95 -1.09 17.80 -22.85
CA PHE A 95 -0.47 18.26 -24.10
C PHE A 95 -1.37 18.09 -25.33
N ASP A 96 -2.54 17.47 -25.19
CA ASP A 96 -3.53 17.36 -26.27
C ASP A 96 -4.21 18.70 -26.54
N ASP A 97 -4.49 18.99 -27.82
CA ASP A 97 -5.20 20.21 -28.25
C ASP A 97 -6.60 20.29 -27.65
N ASP A 98 -7.28 19.15 -27.51
CA ASP A 98 -8.55 19.02 -26.80
C ASP A 98 -8.44 17.95 -25.69
N PRO A 99 -8.02 18.34 -24.48
CA PRO A 99 -7.77 17.40 -23.40
C PRO A 99 -9.07 16.71 -22.96
N PRO A 100 -9.09 15.37 -22.80
CA PRO A 100 -10.25 14.67 -22.28
C PRO A 100 -10.51 15.02 -20.81
N GLU A 101 -11.74 14.78 -20.35
CA GLU A 101 -12.05 14.88 -18.93
C GLU A 101 -11.26 13.84 -18.12
N ALA A 102 -10.80 14.25 -16.93
CA ALA A 102 -10.04 13.39 -16.03
C ALA A 102 -10.76 12.06 -15.72
N VAL A 103 -12.10 12.08 -15.63
CA VAL A 103 -12.92 10.88 -15.39
C VAL A 103 -12.73 9.82 -16.47
N VAL A 104 -12.62 10.23 -17.74
CA VAL A 104 -12.42 9.31 -18.88
C VAL A 104 -11.04 8.66 -18.78
N ILE A 105 -10.01 9.45 -18.45
CA ILE A 105 -8.65 8.96 -18.24
C ILE A 105 -8.64 7.93 -17.11
N PHE A 106 -9.29 8.22 -15.98
CA PHE A 106 -9.28 7.32 -14.82
C PHE A 106 -10.07 6.04 -15.03
N ALA A 107 -11.15 6.07 -15.80
CA ALA A 107 -11.88 4.87 -16.18
C ALA A 107 -10.98 3.92 -17.00
N ALA A 108 -10.26 4.47 -17.99
CA ALA A 108 -9.34 3.68 -18.82
C ALA A 108 -8.16 3.11 -18.01
N VAL A 109 -7.54 3.94 -17.16
CA VAL A 109 -6.44 3.50 -16.28
C VAL A 109 -6.91 2.44 -15.28
N SER A 110 -8.08 2.62 -14.66
CA SER A 110 -8.59 1.65 -13.68
C SER A 110 -8.90 0.31 -14.33
N LYS A 111 -9.47 0.28 -15.54
CA LYS A 111 -9.69 -0.96 -16.28
C LYS A 111 -8.38 -1.71 -16.55
N LYS A 112 -7.36 -1.00 -17.03
CA LYS A 112 -6.03 -1.59 -17.28
C LYS A 112 -5.36 -2.09 -15.99
N HIS A 113 -5.59 -1.38 -14.88
CA HIS A 113 -5.09 -1.76 -13.57
C HIS A 113 -5.71 -3.08 -13.08
N ASP A 114 -7.03 -3.20 -13.20
CA ASP A 114 -7.77 -4.40 -12.78
C ASP A 114 -7.33 -5.64 -13.57
N GLU A 115 -7.06 -5.47 -14.87
CA GLU A 115 -6.48 -6.50 -15.74
C GLU A 115 -5.05 -6.89 -15.32
N SER A 116 -4.23 -5.92 -14.89
CA SER A 116 -2.84 -6.16 -14.50
C SER A 116 -2.71 -6.78 -13.10
N TYR A 117 -3.71 -6.60 -12.22
CA TYR A 117 -3.67 -7.05 -10.82
C TYR A 117 -4.92 -7.84 -10.42
N PRO A 118 -5.25 -8.97 -11.07
CA PRO A 118 -6.55 -9.65 -10.97
C PRO A 118 -6.92 -10.12 -9.55
N VAL A 119 -5.92 -10.44 -8.73
CA VAL A 119 -6.12 -10.87 -7.34
C VAL A 119 -5.92 -9.70 -6.39
N LEU A 120 -4.84 -8.95 -6.60
CA LEU A 120 -4.37 -7.93 -5.67
C LEU A 120 -5.35 -6.75 -5.56
N HIS A 121 -5.99 -6.32 -6.66
CA HIS A 121 -6.97 -5.23 -6.64
C HIS A 121 -8.17 -5.52 -5.71
N ARG A 122 -8.56 -6.80 -5.57
CA ARG A 122 -9.68 -7.23 -4.72
C ARG A 122 -9.38 -7.10 -3.23
N PHE A 123 -8.12 -7.20 -2.83
CA PHE A 123 -7.72 -7.07 -1.44
C PHE A 123 -7.74 -5.61 -1.01
N LYS A 124 -8.68 -5.25 -0.13
CA LYS A 124 -8.75 -3.91 0.44
C LYS A 124 -7.63 -3.76 1.47
N MET A 125 -6.87 -2.67 1.37
CA MET A 125 -5.80 -2.32 2.33
C MET A 125 -6.30 -2.34 3.77
N ARG A 126 -7.54 -1.92 4.00
CA ARG A 126 -8.20 -1.96 5.31
C ARG A 126 -8.23 -3.36 5.92
N VAL A 127 -8.44 -4.41 5.11
CA VAL A 127 -8.49 -5.80 5.59
C VAL A 127 -7.12 -6.24 6.10
N LEU A 128 -6.04 -5.84 5.42
CA LEU A 128 -4.67 -6.12 5.86
C LEU A 128 -4.39 -5.47 7.22
N TRP A 129 -4.75 -4.20 7.38
CA TRP A 129 -4.55 -3.49 8.65
C TRP A 129 -5.39 -4.05 9.80
N ILE A 130 -6.66 -4.37 9.55
CA ILE A 130 -7.53 -5.00 10.55
C ILE A 130 -6.98 -6.38 10.92
N GLY A 131 -6.57 -7.18 9.94
CA GLY A 131 -5.98 -8.50 10.17
C GLY A 131 -4.73 -8.43 11.04
N LEU A 132 -3.85 -7.46 10.77
CA LEU A 132 -2.66 -7.22 11.60
C LEU A 132 -3.04 -6.84 13.03
N ALA A 133 -3.96 -5.88 13.20
CA ALA A 133 -4.40 -5.45 14.53
C ALA A 133 -5.02 -6.60 15.33
N LEU A 134 -5.85 -7.42 14.67
CA LEU A 134 -6.41 -8.63 15.28
C LEU A 134 -5.33 -9.62 15.69
N ALA A 135 -4.33 -9.87 14.82
CA ALA A 135 -3.21 -10.75 15.14
C ALA A 135 -2.43 -10.27 16.36
N ILE A 136 -2.19 -8.96 16.47
CA ILE A 136 -1.53 -8.35 17.65
C ILE A 136 -2.39 -8.52 18.91
N CYS A 137 -3.70 -8.27 18.83
CA CYS A 137 -4.61 -8.50 19.96
C CYS A 137 -4.61 -9.95 20.42
N PHE A 138 -4.67 -10.91 19.49
CA PHE A 138 -4.62 -12.34 19.82
C PHE A 138 -3.27 -12.74 20.43
N ALA A 139 -2.16 -12.22 19.91
CA ALA A 139 -0.84 -12.46 20.48
C ALA A 139 -0.74 -11.93 21.92
N GLY A 140 -1.23 -10.71 22.18
CA GLY A 140 -1.30 -10.14 23.53
C GLY A 140 -2.17 -10.95 24.49
N ALA A 141 -3.36 -11.38 24.03
CA ALA A 141 -4.24 -12.23 24.82
C ALA A 141 -3.61 -13.59 25.15
N PHE A 142 -2.90 -14.20 24.19
CA PHE A 142 -2.20 -15.47 24.39
C PHE A 142 -1.11 -15.36 25.46
N LEU A 143 -0.34 -14.27 25.47
CA LEU A 143 0.68 -14.02 26.49
C LEU A 143 0.09 -13.85 27.90
N LEU A 144 -1.12 -13.33 28.03
CA LEU A 144 -1.78 -13.20 29.34
C LEU A 144 -2.31 -14.54 29.89
N ILE A 145 -2.61 -15.49 29.02
CA ILE A 145 -3.19 -16.80 29.39
C ILE A 145 -2.10 -17.83 29.68
N LYS A 146 -0.94 -17.74 29.01
CA LYS A 146 0.16 -18.66 29.24
C LYS A 146 0.73 -18.46 30.66
N PRO A 147 0.62 -19.44 31.57
CA PRO A 147 1.29 -19.35 32.86
C PRO A 147 2.80 -19.31 32.62
N GLY A 148 3.46 -18.32 33.21
CA GLY A 148 4.92 -18.21 33.24
C GLY A 148 5.56 -19.33 34.03
#